data_AF-A0A645B842-F1
#
_entry.id   AF-A0A645B842-F1
#
_cell.length_a   1.000
_cell.length_b   1.000
_cell.length_c   1.000
_cell.angle_alpha   90.00
_cell.angle_beta   90.00
_cell.angle_gamma   90.00
#
_symmetry.space_group_name_H-M   'P 1'
#
loop_
_entity.id
_entity.type
_entity.pdbx_description
1 polymer ?
#
loop_
_entity_poly.entity_id
_entity_poly.type
_entity_poly.pdbx_seq_one_letter_code
_entity_poly.pdbx_strand_id
1 'polypeptide(L)' 'MTYKLCVTVIERGTYGTKEEMASKLDVFLLNNRITQEEYNELAALLDNK' A
#
# COMPACT_ATOMS: atom_id res chain seq x y z
N MET A 1 11.92 1.60 0.61
CA MET A 1 11.53 2.86 -0.09
C MET A 1 10.11 2.80 -0.61
N THR A 2 9.69 1.69 -1.22
CA THR A 2 8.34 1.49 -1.75
C THR A 2 7.25 1.58 -0.70
N TYR A 3 7.45 0.99 0.49
CA TYR A 3 6.53 1.15 1.63
C TYR A 3 6.29 2.62 2.00
N LYS A 4 7.35 3.41 2.21
CA LYS A 4 7.22 4.86 2.50
C LYS A 4 6.41 5.59 1.43
N LEU A 5 6.54 5.20 0.16
CA LEU A 5 5.74 5.79 -0.92
C LEU A 5 4.27 5.41 -0.78
N CYS A 6 3.97 4.13 -0.52
CA CYS A 6 2.60 3.68 -0.25
C CYS A 6 2.00 4.37 0.98
N VAL A 7 2.73 4.44 2.11
CA VAL A 7 2.30 5.18 3.32
C VAL A 7 1.98 6.62 2.96
N THR A 8 2.87 7.30 2.24
CA THR A 8 2.66 8.70 1.82
C THR A 8 1.43 8.86 0.94
N VAL A 9 1.16 7.92 0.03
CA VAL A 9 -0.02 7.95 -0.85
C VAL A 9 -1.29 7.72 -0.04
N ILE A 10 -1.28 6.80 0.94
CA ILE A 10 -2.41 6.53 1.86
C ILE A 10 -2.66 7.71 2.81
N GLU A 11 -1.61 8.29 3.38
CA GLU A 11 -1.75 9.49 4.21
C GLU A 11 -2.32 10.66 3.41
N ARG A 12 -1.81 10.88 2.18
CA ARG A 12 -2.26 11.95 1.29
C ARG A 12 -3.61 11.70 0.63
N GLY A 13 -4.20 10.52 0.76
CA GLY A 13 -5.46 10.21 0.05
C GLY A 13 -5.30 10.17 -1.47
N THR A 14 -4.07 10.02 -1.98
CA THR A 14 -3.80 10.00 -3.43
C THR A 14 -4.00 8.61 -4.05
N TYR A 15 -4.53 7.67 -3.26
CA TYR A 15 -5.03 6.40 -3.77
C TYR A 15 -6.45 6.66 -4.29
N GLY A 16 -6.61 6.73 -5.62
CA GLY A 16 -7.92 7.03 -6.22
C GLY A 16 -9.00 6.03 -5.81
N THR A 17 -8.63 4.75 -5.69
CA THR A 17 -9.52 3.66 -5.27
C THR A 17 -8.73 2.62 -4.47
N LYS A 18 -9.40 1.95 -3.51
CA LYS A 18 -8.81 0.84 -2.75
C LYS A 18 -8.24 -0.25 -3.68
N GLU A 19 -8.92 -0.52 -4.79
CA GLU A 19 -8.51 -1.52 -5.79
C GLU A 19 -7.21 -1.17 -6.53
N GLU A 20 -7.02 0.09 -6.93
CA GLU A 20 -5.76 0.54 -7.55
C GLU A 20 -4.60 0.45 -6.56
N MET A 21 -4.85 0.79 -5.30
CA MET A 21 -3.85 0.71 -4.25
C MET A 21 -3.49 -0.73 -3.93
N ALA A 22 -4.48 -1.60 -3.77
CA ALA A 22 -4.32 -3.03 -3.57
C ALA A 22 -3.58 -3.69 -4.74
N SER A 23 -3.93 -3.36 -5.99
CA SER A 23 -3.25 -3.89 -7.18
C SER A 23 -1.77 -3.50 -7.21
N LYS A 24 -1.44 -2.25 -6.86
CA LYS A 24 -0.03 -1.83 -6.75
C LYS A 24 0.68 -2.54 -5.59
N LEU A 25 0.02 -2.66 -4.44
CA LEU A 25 0.53 -3.36 -3.25
C LEU A 25 0.86 -4.83 -3.57
N ASP A 26 -0.02 -5.52 -4.29
CA ASP A 26 0.16 -6.90 -4.76
C ASP A 26 1.37 -7.03 -5.69
N VAL A 27 1.53 -6.11 -6.65
CA VAL A 27 2.70 -6.10 -7.56
C VAL A 27 4.00 -5.82 -6.79
N PHE A 28 3.97 -4.95 -5.77
CA PHE A 28 5.12 -4.67 -4.93
C PHE A 28 5.49 -5.84 -4.01
N LEU A 29 4.49 -6.55 -3.49
CA LEU A 29 4.67 -7.77 -2.71
C LEU A 29 5.22 -8.90 -3.59
N LEU A 30 4.67 -9.10 -4.78
CA LEU A 30 5.13 -10.06 -5.79
C LEU A 30 6.57 -9.79 -6.23
N ASN A 31 6.98 -8.52 -6.32
CA ASN A 31 8.35 -8.13 -6.62
C ASN A 31 9.29 -8.16 -5.39
N ASN A 32 8.85 -8.63 -4.22
CA ASN A 32 9.58 -8.56 -2.95
C ASN A 32 10.12 -7.15 -2.63
N ARG A 33 9.41 -6.09 -3.07
CA ARG A 33 9.77 -4.70 -2.77
C ARG A 33 9.27 -4.22 -1.40
N ILE A 34 8.29 -4.91 -0.86
CA ILE A 34 7.71 -4.76 0.48
C ILE A 34 7.48 -6.14 1.06
N THR A 35 7.51 -6.27 2.38
CA THR A 35 7.17 -7.52 3.08
C THR A 35 5.66 -7.67 3.26
N GLN A 36 5.20 -8.90 3.55
CA GLN A 36 3.80 -9.13 3.91
C GLN A 36 3.36 -8.29 5.11
N GLU A 37 4.23 -8.06 6.09
CA GLU A 37 3.93 -7.19 7.23
C GLU A 37 3.68 -5.74 6.80
N GLU A 38 4.56 -5.19 5.95
CA GLU A 38 4.41 -3.85 5.38
C GLU A 38 3.12 -3.72 4.55
N TYR A 39 2.78 -4.75 3.76
CA TYR A 39 1.51 -4.82 3.03
C TYR A 39 0.33 -4.79 3.99
N ASN A 40 0.37 -5.60 5.05
CA ASN A 40 -0.74 -5.74 5.98
C ASN A 40 -0.97 -4.46 6.79
N GLU A 41 0.10 -3.75 7.18
CA GLU A 41 -0.02 -2.42 7.79
C GLU A 41 -0.62 -1.38 6.83
N LEU A 42 -0.15 -1.37 5.57
CA LEU A 42 -0.68 -0.45 4.55
C LEU A 42 -2.15 -0.74 4.27
N ALA A 43 -2.53 -2.00 4.12
CA ALA A 43 -3.91 -2.42 3.92
C ALA A 43 -4.78 -2.07 5.14
N ALA A 44 -4.27 -2.25 6.35
CA ALA A 44 -4.96 -1.85 7.57
C ALA A 44 -5.14 -0.33 7.66
N LEU A 45 -4.12 0.46 7.30
CA LEU A 45 -4.21 1.93 7.21
C LEU A 45 -5.22 2.39 6.16
N LEU A 46 -5.29 1.68 5.03
CA LEU A 46 -6.24 1.93 3.96
C LEU A 46 -7.67 1.56 4.38
N ASP A 47 -7.84 0.52 5.19
CA ASP A 47 -9.13 0.06 5.69
C ASP A 47 -9.66 0.93 6.83
N ASN A 48 -8.75 1.47 7.66
CA ASN A 48 -9.08 2.35 8.78
C ASN A 48 -9.47 3.77 8.36
N LYS A 49 -9.32 4.14 7.08
CA LYS A 49 -9.81 5.40 6.49
C LYS A 49 -11.01 5.18 5.58
#